data_AF-A0A3D1UM62-F1
#
_entry.id   AF-A0A3D1UM62-F1
#
_cell.length_a   1.000
_cell.length_b   1.000
_cell.length_c   1.000
_cell.angle_alpha   90.00
_cell.angle_beta   90.00
_cell.angle_gamma   90.00
#
_symmetry.space_group_name_H-M   'P 1'
#
loop_
_entity.id
_entity.type
_entity.pdbx_description
1 polymer ?
#
loop_
_entity_poly.entity_id
_entity_poly.type
_entity_poly.pdbx_seq_one_letter_code
_entity_poly.pdbx_strand_id
1 'polypeptide(L)'
;MNYGYIIMKNNLRTIYDESMGGRPRKKTNAEKTGKMSLRPLFLILFILSVLSGLAVCVWLELTYDIRDIYYAWLILIVYSITGATLIFLR
;
A
#
# COMPACT_ATOMS: atom_id res chain seq x y z
N MET A 1 3.40 -35.24 -25.99
CA MET A 1 1.94 -35.10 -25.76
C MET A 1 1.47 -36.01 -24.60
N ASN A 2 1.96 -35.82 -23.37
CA ASN A 2 1.61 -36.72 -22.24
C ASN A 2 1.31 -35.97 -20.92
N TYR A 3 1.76 -34.72 -20.80
CA TYR A 3 1.62 -33.95 -19.55
C TYR A 3 0.18 -33.51 -19.28
N GLY A 4 -0.55 -33.06 -20.30
CA GLY A 4 -1.95 -32.62 -20.16
C GLY A 4 -2.91 -33.74 -19.77
N TYR A 5 -2.66 -34.96 -20.25
CA TYR A 5 -3.47 -36.13 -19.90
C TYR A 5 -3.32 -36.52 -18.43
N ILE A 6 -2.10 -36.44 -17.89
CA ILE A 6 -1.81 -36.74 -16.48
C ILE A 6 -2.47 -35.70 -15.56
N ILE A 7 -2.43 -34.42 -15.93
CA ILE A 7 -3.10 -33.34 -15.17
C ILE A 7 -4.61 -33.54 -15.15
N MET A 8 -5.21 -33.88 -16.29
CA MET A 8 -6.65 -34.09 -16.39
C MET A 8 -7.10 -35.32 -15.59
N LYS A 9 -6.35 -36.43 -15.65
CA LYS A 9 -6.63 -37.64 -14.88
C LYS A 9 -6.55 -37.41 -13.37
N ASN A 10 -5.58 -36.62 -12.90
CA ASN A 10 -5.46 -36.29 -11.49
C ASN A 10 -6.60 -35.38 -10.99
N ASN A 11 -7.00 -34.38 -11.78
CA ASN A 11 -8.13 -33.51 -11.42
C ASN A 11 -9.45 -34.28 -11.33
N LEU A 12 -9.72 -35.19 -12.27
CA LEU A 12 -10.92 -36.03 -12.21
C LEU A 12 -10.90 -36.92 -10.96
N ARG A 13 -9.77 -37.57 -10.67
CA ARG A 13 -9.62 -38.40 -9.46
C ARG A 13 -9.90 -37.61 -8.19
N THR A 14 -9.44 -36.36 -8.11
CA THR A 14 -9.70 -35.51 -6.93
C THR A 14 -11.16 -35.09 -6.80
N ILE A 15 -11.88 -34.83 -7.90
CA ILE A 15 -13.31 -34.46 -7.87
C ILE A 15 -14.16 -35.66 -7.43
N TYR A 16 -13.82 -36.87 -7.88
CA TYR A 16 -14.49 -38.10 -7.45
C TYR A 16 -14.29 -38.36 -5.95
N ASP A 17 -13.08 -38.14 -5.43
CA ASP A 17 -12.76 -38.30 -4.01
C ASP A 17 -13.56 -37.30 -3.15
N GLU A 18 -13.67 -36.03 -3.57
CA GLU A 18 -14.49 -35.01 -2.90
C GLU A 18 -15.99 -35.34 -2.91
N SER A 19 -16.49 -35.94 -4.01
CA SER A 19 -17.91 -36.30 -4.16
C SER A 19 -18.31 -37.52 -3.34
N MET A 20 -17.37 -38.40 -3.00
CA MET A 20 -17.59 -39.57 -2.13
C MET A 20 -17.39 -39.27 -0.64
N GLY A 21 -17.29 -37.99 -0.26
CA GLY A 21 -17.09 -37.57 1.13
C GLY A 21 -15.62 -37.53 1.57
N GLY A 22 -14.69 -37.58 0.63
CA GLY A 22 -13.27 -37.31 0.87
C GLY A 22 -13.02 -35.87 1.35
N ARG A 23 -11.83 -35.61 1.90
CA ARG A 23 -11.50 -34.29 2.44
C ARG A 23 -11.49 -33.25 1.31
N PRO A 24 -12.21 -32.13 1.43
CA PRO A 24 -12.20 -31.09 0.41
C PRO A 24 -10.76 -30.60 0.21
N ARG A 25 -10.29 -30.58 -1.04
CA ARG A 25 -9.00 -29.97 -1.37
C ARG A 25 -9.10 -28.51 -0.94
N LYS A 26 -8.24 -28.11 0.00
CA LYS A 26 -8.00 -26.69 0.27
C LYS A 26 -7.53 -26.09 -1.04
N LYS A 27 -8.43 -25.38 -1.74
CA LYS A 27 -8.06 -24.49 -2.84
C LYS A 27 -7.01 -23.57 -2.25
N THR A 28 -5.74 -23.80 -2.57
CA THR A 28 -4.71 -22.82 -2.36
C THR A 28 -5.17 -21.65 -3.20
N ASN A 29 -5.73 -20.64 -2.52
CA ASN A 29 -6.13 -19.36 -3.05
C ASN A 29 -4.91 -18.70 -3.71
N ALA A 30 -4.57 -19.18 -4.90
CA ALA A 30 -3.58 -18.61 -5.80
C ALA A 30 -4.09 -17.32 -6.45
N GLU A 31 -5.31 -16.90 -6.10
CA GLU A 31 -5.85 -15.56 -6.30
C GLU A 31 -5.85 -14.77 -4.99
N LYS A 32 -4.75 -14.80 -4.23
CA LYS A 32 -4.38 -13.58 -3.50
C LYS A 32 -3.82 -12.61 -4.53
N THR A 33 -4.70 -12.08 -5.39
CA THR A 33 -4.48 -10.77 -6.00
C THR A 33 -4.31 -9.84 -4.81
N GLY A 34 -3.05 -9.59 -4.46
CA GLY A 34 -2.71 -8.79 -3.30
C GLY A 34 -3.49 -7.51 -3.43
N LYS A 35 -4.45 -7.29 -2.52
CA LYS A 35 -5.05 -5.98 -2.34
C LYS A 35 -3.86 -5.06 -2.07
N MET A 36 -3.39 -4.37 -3.11
CA MET A 36 -2.26 -3.47 -3.03
C MET A 36 -2.67 -2.46 -1.97
N SER A 37 -2.05 -2.56 -0.79
CA SER A 37 -2.42 -1.69 0.30
C SER A 37 -2.08 -0.27 -0.16
N LEU A 38 -3.08 0.61 -0.22
CA LEU A 38 -2.84 2.01 -0.54
C LEU A 38 -2.02 2.72 0.55
N ARG A 39 -1.90 2.09 1.74
CA ARG A 39 -1.13 2.57 2.89
C ARG A 39 0.32 2.96 2.55
N PRO A 40 1.18 2.09 1.98
CA PRO A 40 2.55 2.45 1.61
C PRO A 40 2.60 3.62 0.62
N LEU A 41 1.68 3.70 -0.35
CA LEU A 41 1.65 4.80 -1.31
C LEU A 41 1.31 6.14 -0.64
N PHE A 42 0.32 6.15 0.26
CA PHE A 42 -0.01 7.35 1.05
C PHE A 42 1.17 7.79 1.93
N LEU A 43 1.90 6.85 2.52
CA LEU A 43 3.07 7.14 3.36
C LEU A 43 4.20 7.76 2.53
N ILE A 44 4.49 7.21 1.36
CA ILE A 44 5.51 7.73 0.44
C ILE A 44 5.12 9.14 -0.06
N LEU A 45 3.87 9.33 -0.47
CA LEU A 45 3.36 10.64 -0.91
C LEU A 45 3.42 11.68 0.22
N PHE A 46 3.10 11.27 1.44
CA PHE A 46 3.20 12.14 2.62
C PHE A 46 4.64 12.60 2.85
N ILE A 47 5.60 11.68 2.88
CA ILE A 47 7.03 12.00 3.04
C ILE A 47 7.51 12.95 1.94
N LEU A 48 7.16 12.68 0.68
CA LEU A 48 7.54 13.56 -0.43
C LEU A 48 6.96 14.98 -0.28
N SER A 49 5.71 15.11 0.15
CA SER A 49 5.08 16.42 0.35
C SER A 49 5.73 17.23 1.48
N VAL A 50 6.12 16.57 2.58
CA VAL A 50 6.82 17.22 3.70
C VAL A 50 8.21 17.67 3.26
N LEU A 51 8.94 16.83 2.53
CA LEU A 51 10.27 17.18 1.99
C LEU A 51 10.20 18.36 1.03
N SER A 52 9.20 18.41 0.14
CA SER A 52 9.02 19.58 -0.74
C SER A 52 8.68 20.85 0.04
N GLY A 53 7.84 20.74 1.07
CA GLY A 53 7.49 21.88 1.92
C GLY A 53 8.68 22.42 2.70
N LEU A 54 9.55 21.53 3.21
CA LEU A 54 10.81 21.91 3.86
C LEU A 54 11.74 22.66 2.91
N ALA A 55 11.93 22.15 1.68
CA ALA A 55 12.77 22.81 0.70
C ALA A 55 12.29 24.23 0.36
N VAL A 56 10.97 24.41 0.24
CA VAL A 56 10.35 25.72 0.01
C VAL A 56 10.53 26.64 1.22
N CYS A 57 10.37 26.14 2.45
CA CYS A 57 10.60 26.94 3.67
C CYS A 57 12.05 27.40 3.79
N VAL A 58 13.02 26.53 3.49
CA VAL A 58 14.46 26.86 3.50
C VAL A 58 14.79 27.88 2.40
N TRP A 59 14.20 27.74 1.21
CA TRP A 59 14.38 28.70 0.12
C TRP A 59 13.82 30.09 0.50
N LEU A 60 12.64 30.13 1.12
CA LEU A 60 12.03 31.35 1.64
C LEU A 60 12.91 32.00 2.72
N GLU A 61 13.50 31.18 3.60
CA GLU A 61 14.42 31.65 4.64
C GLU A 61 15.66 32.35 4.08
N LEU A 62 16.15 31.89 2.94
CA LEU A 62 17.29 32.51 2.27
C LEU A 62 16.93 33.85 1.58
N THR A 63 15.65 34.03 1.21
CA THR A 63 15.24 35.09 0.27
C THR A 63 14.42 36.21 0.91
N TYR A 64 13.70 35.93 1.99
CA TYR A 64 12.71 36.83 2.60
C TYR A 64 12.98 37.11 4.09
N ASP A 65 12.27 38.10 4.63
CA ASP A 65 12.36 38.53 6.02
C ASP A 65 11.61 37.56 6.97
N ILE A 66 12.08 37.44 8.21
CA ILE A 66 11.70 36.39 9.18
C ILE A 66 10.19 36.28 9.43
N ARG A 67 9.45 37.38 9.28
CA ARG A 67 8.00 37.42 9.52
C ARG A 67 7.19 36.64 8.48
N ASP A 68 7.62 36.63 7.22
CA ASP A 68 6.90 35.90 6.16
C ASP A 68 7.19 34.39 6.23
N ILE A 69 8.37 34.03 6.74
CA ILE A 69 8.82 32.65 6.94
C ILE A 69 8.07 31.97 8.09
N TYR A 70 7.71 32.71 9.14
CA TYR A 70 7.02 32.17 10.32
C TYR A 70 5.71 31.44 9.95
N TYR A 71 4.90 32.03 9.06
CA TYR A 71 3.64 31.43 8.63
C TYR A 71 3.85 30.18 7.76
N ALA A 72 4.89 30.16 6.93
CA ALA A 72 5.24 28.99 6.12
C ALA A 72 5.63 27.78 6.98
N TRP A 73 6.42 28.00 8.03
CA TRP A 73 6.76 26.96 9.01
C TRP A 73 5.54 26.48 9.79
N LEU A 74 4.66 27.39 10.21
CA LEU A 74 3.43 27.04 10.93
C LEU A 74 2.54 26.12 10.09
N ILE A 75 2.34 26.47 8.81
CA ILE A 75 1.56 25.66 7.87
C ILE A 75 2.19 24.28 7.68
N LEU A 76 3.52 24.21 7.52
CA LEU A 76 4.24 22.94 7.38
C LEU A 76 4.05 22.04 8.62
N ILE A 77 4.14 22.60 9.83
CA ILE A 77 3.97 21.86 11.08
C ILE A 77 2.53 21.35 11.22
N VAL A 78 1.54 22.21 10.99
CA VAL A 78 0.12 21.83 11.07
C VAL A 78 -0.21 20.74 10.03
N TYR A 79 0.30 20.89 8.81
CA TYR A 79 0.14 19.89 7.75
C TYR A 79 0.78 18.55 8.14
N SER A 80 1.98 18.58 8.73
CA SER A 80 2.68 17.37 9.18
C SER A 80 1.92 16.64 10.31
N ILE A 81 1.40 17.37 11.29
CA ILE A 81 0.58 16.80 12.38
C ILE A 81 -0.73 16.20 11.81
N THR A 82 -1.37 16.90 10.87
CA THR A 82 -2.61 16.44 10.25
C THR A 82 -2.38 15.20 9.39
N GLY A 83 -1.28 15.15 8.64
CA GLY A 83 -0.93 13.97 7.86
C GLY A 83 -0.53 12.77 8.71
N ALA A 84 0.23 13.00 9.80
CA ALA A 84 0.60 11.94 10.74
C ALA A 84 -0.64 11.34 11.44
N THR A 85 -1.58 12.18 11.87
CA THR A 85 -2.84 11.71 12.47
C THR A 85 -3.71 10.94 11.48
N LEU A 86 -3.82 11.38 10.22
CA LEU A 86 -4.56 10.66 9.18
C LEU A 86 -3.96 9.29 8.83
N ILE A 87 -2.63 9.16 8.86
CA ILE A 87 -1.94 7.88 8.64
C ILE A 87 -2.12 6.95 9.84
N PHE A 88 -2.12 7.49 11.07
CA PHE A 88 -2.25 6.69 12.29
C PHE A 88 -3.70 6.25 12.58
N LEU A 89 -4.69 7.10 12.28
CA LEU A 89 -6.10 6.82 12.55
C LEU A 89 -6.75 5.87 11.51
N ARG A 90 -6.10 5.61 10.37
CA ARG A 90 -6.66 4.87 9.22
C ARG A 90 -5.99 3.53 8.95
#